data_AF-A0A4D4LS57-F1
#
_entry.id   AF-A0A4D4LS57-F1
#
_cell.length_a   1.000
_cell.length_b   1.000
_cell.length_c   1.000
_cell.angle_alpha   90.00
_cell.angle_beta   90.00
_cell.angle_gamma   90.00
#
_symmetry.space_group_name_H-M   'P 1'
#
loop_
_entity.id
_entity.type
_entity.pdbx_description
1 polymer ?
#
loop_
_entity_poly.entity_id
_entity_poly.type
_entity_poly.pdbx_seq_one_letter_code
_entity_poly.pdbx_strand_id
1 'polypeptide(L)'
;MGGTPRLGRVRDLIPEPPSTYYYRQIFCCFFRDKHGVASIDVVGRDNATFETDYPHVDSTFPHTKEVALDHVEGLDDETVYKLMRGNAIRMLDLDLDRDLDHLGNRDHLGARDTLSSRDKADR
;
A
#
# COMPACT_ATOMS: atom_id res chain seq x y z
N MET A 1 -35.28 37.17 15.86
CA MET A 1 -35.40 35.84 15.23
C MET A 1 -34.01 35.47 14.69
N GLY A 2 -33.03 35.16 15.52
CA GLY A 2 -32.88 33.85 16.14
C GLY A 2 -31.99 32.95 15.26
N GLY A 3 -30.77 33.39 14.96
CA GLY A 3 -29.80 32.62 14.16
C GLY A 3 -29.20 31.49 14.99
N THR A 4 -29.59 30.25 14.71
CA THR A 4 -28.96 29.05 15.27
C THR A 4 -27.52 28.92 14.75
N PRO A 5 -26.52 28.69 15.62
CA PRO A 5 -25.15 28.41 15.17
C PRO A 5 -25.13 27.04 14.48
N ARG A 6 -24.78 26.99 13.20
CA ARG A 6 -24.61 25.74 12.45
C ARG A 6 -23.29 25.08 12.87
N LEU A 7 -23.37 24.10 13.76
CA LEU A 7 -22.29 23.15 14.02
C LEU A 7 -22.13 22.26 12.76
N GLY A 8 -21.07 22.47 11.99
CA GLY A 8 -20.75 21.57 10.86
C GLY A 8 -20.01 22.26 9.72
N ARG A 9 -18.68 22.38 9.82
CA ARG A 9 -17.80 22.89 8.74
C ARG A 9 -16.73 21.87 8.31
N VAL A 10 -16.82 20.61 8.74
CA VAL A 10 -15.84 19.57 8.36
C VAL A 10 -16.14 19.03 6.97
N ARG A 11 -17.42 18.86 6.63
CA ARG A 11 -17.85 18.26 5.36
C ARG A 11 -17.58 19.16 4.14
N ASP A 12 -17.58 20.48 4.34
CA ASP A 12 -17.22 21.44 3.28
C ASP A 12 -15.71 21.44 2.97
N LEU A 13 -14.88 21.00 3.93
CA LEU A 13 -13.43 20.90 3.79
C LEU A 13 -12.98 19.51 3.31
N ILE A 14 -13.69 18.47 3.74
CA ILE A 14 -13.39 17.06 3.42
C ILE A 14 -14.67 16.46 2.81
N PRO A 15 -14.85 16.60 1.48
CA PRO A 15 -16.11 16.27 0.83
C PRO A 15 -16.36 14.76 0.73
N GLU A 16 -15.30 13.94 0.66
CA GLU A 16 -15.42 12.49 0.50
C GLU A 16 -15.49 11.77 1.85
N PRO A 17 -16.00 10.52 1.90
CA PRO A 17 -15.84 9.65 3.06
C PRO A 17 -14.36 9.41 3.41
N PRO A 18 -14.03 9.20 4.70
CA PRO A 18 -12.64 8.90 5.13
C PRO A 18 -12.01 7.72 4.38
N SER A 19 -12.79 6.68 4.06
CA SER A 19 -12.33 5.52 3.32
C SER A 19 -11.80 5.87 1.93
N THR A 20 -12.39 6.87 1.26
CA THR A 20 -11.91 7.34 -0.06
C THR A 20 -10.47 7.82 0.02
N TYR A 21 -10.12 8.57 1.07
CA TYR A 21 -8.75 9.06 1.27
C TYR A 21 -7.82 7.94 1.73
N TYR A 22 -8.29 7.03 2.57
CA TYR A 22 -7.53 5.87 3.04
C TYR A 22 -7.02 5.03 1.86
N TYR A 23 -7.93 4.47 1.05
CA TYR A 23 -7.53 3.60 -0.06
C TYR A 23 -6.70 4.33 -1.13
N ARG A 24 -6.86 5.65 -1.25
CA ARG A 24 -6.09 6.44 -2.22
C ARG A 24 -4.67 6.78 -1.74
N GLN A 25 -4.46 7.02 -0.45
CA GLN A 25 -3.28 7.76 0.03
C GLN A 25 -2.59 7.15 1.25
N ILE A 26 -3.21 6.21 1.94
CA ILE A 26 -2.67 5.65 3.18
C ILE A 26 -2.14 4.25 2.90
N PHE A 27 -0.97 3.96 3.46
CA PHE A 27 -0.37 2.64 3.45
C PHE A 27 -0.17 2.16 4.90
N CYS A 28 -0.32 0.87 5.11
CA CYS A 28 -0.17 0.20 6.39
C CYS A 28 0.98 -0.79 6.33
N CYS A 29 1.82 -0.80 7.37
CA CYS A 29 2.87 -1.79 7.51
C CYS A 29 2.41 -2.98 8.37
N PHE A 30 2.90 -4.17 8.04
CA PHE A 30 2.70 -5.40 8.80
C PHE A 30 4.05 -6.03 9.07
N PHE A 31 4.29 -6.46 10.32
CA PHE A 31 5.49 -7.21 10.69
C PHE A 31 5.20 -8.35 11.68
N ARG A 32 4.18 -8.21 12.55
CA ARG A 32 3.68 -9.27 13.42
C ARG A 32 2.16 -9.40 13.51
N ASP A 33 1.44 -8.73 12.61
CA ASP A 33 -0.01 -8.58 12.70
C ASP A 33 -0.74 -9.61 11.82
N LYS A 34 -0.80 -10.86 12.30
CA LYS A 34 -1.54 -11.95 11.62
C LYS A 34 -3.01 -11.60 11.35
N HIS A 35 -3.65 -10.89 12.28
CA HIS A 35 -5.03 -10.42 12.10
C HIS A 35 -5.18 -9.40 10.97
N GLY A 36 -4.17 -8.54 10.82
CA GLY A 36 -4.10 -7.57 9.74
C GLY A 36 -4.04 -8.25 8.38
N VAL A 37 -3.18 -9.27 8.27
CA VAL A 37 -3.06 -10.08 7.05
C VAL A 37 -4.33 -10.91 6.79
N ALA A 38 -4.95 -11.48 7.82
CA ALA A 38 -6.23 -12.18 7.67
C ALA A 38 -7.37 -11.23 7.22
N SER A 39 -7.22 -9.92 7.43
CA SER A 39 -8.17 -8.88 7.04
C SER A 39 -7.72 -8.10 5.80
N ILE A 40 -6.77 -8.64 5.01
CA ILE A 40 -6.12 -7.91 3.92
C ILE A 40 -7.10 -7.38 2.87
N ASP A 41 -8.23 -8.07 2.65
CA ASP A 41 -9.28 -7.63 1.73
C ASP A 41 -10.03 -6.38 2.22
N VAL A 42 -10.12 -6.20 3.54
CA VAL A 42 -10.71 -5.02 4.17
C VAL A 42 -9.68 -3.88 4.25
N VAL A 43 -8.45 -4.19 4.63
CA VAL A 43 -7.31 -3.25 4.64
C VAL A 43 -7.04 -2.72 3.23
N GLY A 44 -7.25 -3.55 2.20
CA GLY A 44 -6.89 -3.25 0.83
C GLY A 44 -5.51 -3.81 0.51
N ARG A 45 -5.49 -4.80 -0.39
CA ARG A 45 -4.26 -5.45 -0.87
C ARG A 45 -3.27 -4.49 -1.52
N ASP A 46 -3.75 -3.36 -2.04
CA ASP A 46 -2.89 -2.33 -2.65
C ASP A 46 -2.32 -1.36 -1.59
N ASN A 47 -2.82 -1.36 -0.36
CA ASN A 47 -2.45 -0.39 0.69
C ASN A 47 -1.57 -1.01 1.77
N ALA A 48 -1.16 -2.27 1.64
CA ALA A 48 -0.42 -3.00 2.65
C ALA A 48 1.04 -3.23 2.25
N THR A 49 1.97 -3.02 3.17
CA THR A 49 3.41 -3.28 2.99
C THR A 49 3.96 -4.12 4.14
N PHE A 50 4.99 -4.91 3.88
CA PHE A 50 5.74 -5.60 4.95
C PHE A 50 6.85 -4.71 5.49
N GLU A 51 7.08 -4.78 6.80
CA GLU A 51 8.22 -4.12 7.46
C GLU A 51 8.94 -5.06 8.43
N THR A 52 10.12 -4.65 8.88
CA THR A 52 10.95 -5.44 9.81
C THR A 52 11.18 -4.75 11.15
N ASP A 53 10.97 -3.43 11.19
CA ASP A 53 11.27 -2.52 12.30
C ASP A 53 12.66 -2.71 12.93
N TYR A 54 13.68 -3.03 12.12
CA TYR A 54 15.04 -3.19 12.63
C TYR A 54 15.66 -1.83 13.00
N PRO A 55 16.40 -1.67 14.12
CA PRO A 55 16.78 -2.69 15.11
C PRO A 55 15.93 -2.62 16.39
N HIS A 56 14.66 -2.22 16.29
CA HIS A 56 13.83 -2.02 17.46
C HIS A 56 13.69 -3.31 18.29
N VAL A 57 13.41 -3.17 19.60
CA VAL A 57 13.34 -4.33 20.51
C VAL A 57 12.22 -5.30 20.12
N ASP A 58 11.19 -4.76 19.48
CA ASP A 58 10.09 -5.51 18.94
C ASP A 58 10.30 -5.79 17.43
N SER A 59 11.51 -5.69 16.89
CA SER A 59 11.79 -6.15 15.53
C SER A 59 11.54 -7.67 15.41
N THR A 60 11.40 -8.16 14.18
CA THR A 60 11.43 -9.60 13.88
C THR A 60 12.85 -10.14 13.70
N PHE A 61 13.87 -9.28 13.69
CA PHE A 61 15.26 -9.70 13.53
C PHE A 61 15.74 -10.58 14.71
N PRO A 62 16.52 -11.65 14.48
CA PRO A 62 17.08 -12.12 13.20
C PRO A 62 16.16 -13.07 12.40
N HIS A 63 14.95 -13.35 12.88
CA HIS A 63 14.01 -14.33 12.33
C HIS A 63 13.01 -13.75 11.31
N THR A 64 13.28 -12.54 10.79
CA THR A 64 12.37 -11.81 9.89
C THR A 64 11.89 -12.64 8.70
N LYS A 65 12.77 -13.45 8.11
CA LYS A 65 12.41 -14.28 6.95
C LYS A 65 11.35 -15.33 7.30
N GLU A 66 11.49 -15.99 8.44
CA GLU A 66 10.56 -17.03 8.89
C GLU A 66 9.19 -16.42 9.19
N VAL A 67 9.17 -15.25 9.86
CA VAL A 67 7.94 -14.52 10.15
C VAL A 67 7.25 -14.01 8.87
N ALA A 68 8.01 -13.50 7.91
CA ALA A 68 7.46 -13.04 6.64
C ALA A 68 6.77 -14.17 5.86
N LEU A 69 7.38 -15.36 5.84
CA LEU A 69 6.82 -16.55 5.17
C LEU A 69 5.53 -17.04 5.84
N ASP A 70 5.49 -17.06 7.17
CA ASP A 70 4.28 -17.40 7.93
C ASP A 70 3.13 -16.41 7.67
N HIS A 71 3.43 -15.12 7.47
CA HIS A 71 2.40 -14.13 7.17
C HIS A 71 1.76 -14.32 5.80
N VAL A 72 2.51 -14.77 4.80
CA VAL A 72 1.98 -14.92 3.43
C VAL A 72 1.42 -16.31 3.14
N GLU A 73 1.44 -17.21 4.11
CA GLU A 73 0.92 -18.56 3.95
C GLU A 73 -0.57 -18.52 3.56
N GLY A 74 -0.91 -19.15 2.42
CA GLY A 74 -2.27 -19.23 1.91
C GLY A 74 -2.75 -18.00 1.12
N LEU A 75 -1.92 -16.97 0.95
CA LEU A 75 -2.22 -15.85 0.04
C LEU A 75 -1.83 -16.21 -1.40
N ASP A 76 -2.53 -15.62 -2.37
CA ASP A 76 -2.16 -15.72 -3.79
C ASP A 76 -0.90 -14.91 -4.12
N ASP A 77 -0.20 -15.32 -5.18
CA ASP A 77 1.07 -14.74 -5.61
C ASP A 77 1.00 -13.23 -5.87
N GLU A 78 -0.13 -12.73 -6.38
CA GLU A 78 -0.36 -11.29 -6.57
C GLU A 78 -0.31 -10.54 -5.24
N THR A 79 -1.02 -11.05 -4.24
CA THR A 79 -1.09 -10.44 -2.92
C THR A 79 0.24 -10.51 -2.19
N VAL A 80 0.95 -11.65 -2.30
CA VAL A 80 2.30 -11.79 -1.79
C VAL A 80 3.23 -10.76 -2.42
N TYR A 81 3.19 -10.62 -3.75
CA TYR A 81 4.00 -9.63 -4.46
C TYR A 81 3.69 -8.20 -3.97
N LYS A 82 2.41 -7.82 -3.91
CA LYS A 82 1.99 -6.49 -3.46
C LYS A 82 2.47 -6.19 -2.05
N LEU A 83 2.21 -7.10 -1.10
CA LEU A 83 2.54 -6.94 0.31
C LEU A 83 4.06 -6.87 0.54
N MET A 84 4.82 -7.75 -0.10
CA MET A 84 6.26 -7.89 0.15
C MET A 84 7.14 -6.97 -0.69
N ARG A 85 6.60 -6.39 -1.78
CA ARG A 85 7.41 -5.65 -2.75
C ARG A 85 6.65 -4.55 -3.49
N GLY A 86 5.61 -4.91 -4.24
CA GLY A 86 4.97 -4.04 -5.24
C GLY A 86 4.41 -2.74 -4.66
N ASN A 87 3.77 -2.81 -3.49
CA ASN A 87 3.19 -1.61 -2.86
C ASN A 87 4.26 -0.64 -2.37
N ALA A 88 5.38 -1.14 -1.83
CA ALA A 88 6.49 -0.30 -1.40
C ALA A 88 7.17 0.39 -2.60
N ILE A 89 7.39 -0.35 -3.70
CA ILE A 89 7.91 0.21 -4.96
C ILE A 89 7.03 1.36 -5.44
N ARG A 90 5.71 1.14 -5.49
CA ARG A 90 4.74 2.14 -5.93
C ARG A 90 4.66 3.34 -4.98
N MET A 91 4.65 3.11 -3.68
CA MET A 91 4.54 4.16 -2.66
C MET A 91 5.77 5.08 -2.65
N LEU A 92 6.95 4.50 -2.78
CA LEU A 92 8.24 5.19 -2.67
C LEU A 92 8.80 5.63 -4.03
N ASP A 93 8.06 5.41 -5.12
CA ASP A 93 8.46 5.74 -6.50
C ASP A 93 9.84 5.16 -6.86
N LEU A 94 10.03 3.87 -6.57
CA LEU A 94 11.30 3.19 -6.81
C LEU A 94 11.39 2.68 -8.24
N ASP A 95 12.55 2.86 -8.86
CA ASP A 95 12.91 2.26 -10.14
C ASP A 95 13.30 0.79 -9.98
N LEU A 96 12.36 -0.01 -9.49
CA LEU A 96 12.50 -1.44 -9.31
C LEU A 96 11.48 -2.14 -10.19
N ASP A 97 11.84 -3.34 -10.64
CA ASP A 97 11.03 -4.20 -11.49
C ASP A 97 10.80 -3.70 -12.93
N ARG A 98 11.21 -2.49 -13.35
CA ARG A 98 10.99 -1.98 -14.73
C ARG A 98 11.31 -2.99 -15.84
N ASP A 99 12.35 -3.80 -15.67
CA ASP A 99 12.71 -4.86 -16.63
C ASP A 99 11.71 -6.03 -16.68
N LEU A 100 11.00 -6.31 -15.60
CA LEU A 100 9.92 -7.30 -15.56
C LEU A 100 8.70 -6.87 -16.40
N ASP A 101 8.49 -5.56 -16.60
CA ASP A 101 7.47 -5.05 -17.53
C ASP A 101 7.89 -5.29 -18.99
N HIS A 102 9.17 -5.07 -19.30
CA HIS A 102 9.73 -5.26 -20.65
C HIS A 102 9.75 -6.72 -21.12
N LEU A 103 9.74 -7.67 -20.19
CA LEU A 103 9.70 -9.11 -20.49
C LEU A 103 8.27 -9.68 -20.66
N GLY A 104 7.22 -8.83 -20.62
CA GLY A 104 5.84 -9.24 -20.85
C GLY A 104 5.24 -10.11 -19.74
N ASN A 105 5.82 -10.07 -18.54
CA ASN A 105 5.45 -10.97 -17.44
C ASN A 105 4.38 -10.36 -16.48
N ARG A 106 3.82 -9.18 -16.81
CA ARG A 106 2.94 -8.40 -15.92
C ARG A 106 1.50 -8.18 -16.44
N ASP A 107 1.08 -8.81 -17.53
CA ASP A 107 -0.25 -8.64 -18.13
C ASP A 107 -1.42 -9.14 -17.22
N HIS A 108 -1.14 -9.61 -16.01
CA HIS A 108 -2.16 -10.06 -15.04
C HIS A 108 -2.32 -9.17 -13.81
N LEU A 109 -1.50 -8.12 -13.63
CA LEU A 109 -1.50 -7.31 -12.41
C LEU A 109 -1.87 -5.85 -12.71
N GLY A 110 -3.18 -5.64 -12.94
CA GLY A 110 -3.89 -4.37 -12.83
C GLY A 110 -3.08 -3.08 -13.04
N ALA A 111 -2.67 -2.82 -14.27
CA ALA A 111 -2.20 -1.50 -14.67
C ALA A 111 -3.36 -0.49 -14.53
N ARG A 112 -3.31 0.36 -13.51
CA ARG A 112 -4.02 1.64 -13.55
C ARG A 112 -3.03 2.69 -14.02
N ASP A 113 -3.28 3.17 -15.23
CA ASP A 113 -2.60 4.26 -15.91
C ASP A 113 -2.16 5.37 -14.94
N THR A 114 -0.86 5.45 -14.68
CA THR A 114 -0.25 6.68 -14.18
C THR A 114 0.24 7.48 -15.37
N LEU A 115 -0.34 8.66 -15.53
CA LEU A 115 0.03 9.68 -16.51
C LEU A 115 1.54 9.95 -16.47
N SER A 116 2.28 9.39 -17.42
CA SER A 116 3.63 9.87 -17.76
C SER A 116 3.50 11.04 -18.73
N SER A 117 3.50 12.25 -18.18
CA SER A 117 3.72 13.49 -18.94
C SER A 117 5.06 14.13 -18.57
N ARG A 118 6.10 13.33 -18.33
CA ARG A 118 7.46 13.82 -18.08
C ARG A 118 8.45 13.01 -18.91
N ASP A 119 8.41 13.23 -20.21
CA ASP A 119 9.44 12.74 -21.11
C ASP A 119 9.63 13.71 -22.30
N LYS A 120 9.77 15.00 -21.99
CA LYS A 120 10.25 16.04 -22.91
C LYS A 120 10.88 17.20 -22.14
N ALA A 121 12.07 16.99 -21.57
CA ALA A 121 13.04 18.06 -21.29
C ALA A 121 14.32 17.47 -20.71
N ASP A 122 15.16 16.87 -21.55
CA ASP A 122 16.60 17.19 -21.53
C ASP A 122 17.29 16.72 -22.82
N ARG A 123 17.66 17.68 -23.65
CA ARG A 123 18.62 17.62 -24.75
C ARG A 123 19.36 18.93 -24.77
#